data_AF-A0A5P2CKN2-F1
#
_entry.id   AF-A0A5P2CKN2-F1
#
_cell.length_a   1.000
_cell.length_b   1.000
_cell.length_c   1.000
_cell.angle_alpha   90.00
_cell.angle_beta   90.00
_cell.angle_gamma   90.00
#
_symmetry.space_group_name_H-M   'P 1'
#
loop_
_entity.id
_entity.type
_entity.pdbx_description
1 polymer ?
#
loop_
_entity_poly.entity_id
_entity_poly.type
_entity_poly.pdbx_seq_one_letter_code
_entity_poly.pdbx_strand_id
1 'polypeptide(L)'
;MVPTTVPKTKETTASVRCTQKYPVGLSASSKASPLPSFHRFLTKVIQMNQLHTPKASRNQETGRLSFIRSVSRASLPHRRRGGDEGTQWTSEPTRPAPPCTFSSVPAVKKTAILVASAALLTMSTAAPALADGKPGGDDNQPKPPAKMSTVGGARLGEAGTQVQLKPGAPVLPKELTGRSWIVSDAETGEVMASHNAHWRLPPASTLKMLFADTVLPKFPKSQKHKVTLADLAGIGAGSSMVGIKENETYSVHDLWLGVFLKSGNDAVHVLSAMNEGVPRTVKDMQKHAEELQALDTHVVSPDGYDAKGQVSSAYDLSLFARSGLQKKDFREYCATATAQFPGETKKVEKGKDKGKTKRGTFEIQNTNRLLTGAPGISAYKGIAGVKNGYTSNAGNTFTGVAERNGKVLLVTVMNPSSGEAHAVYKETASLFDWGFKAAGKVDPVGQLVAPKGAAGGAGKGAPGSGGEGTDTEKAAHSSDSGGSGMGTALAITGGVLVVLAGGAFVIRRRLPLPGQAGRRTSQD
;
A
#
# COMPACT_ATOMS: atom_id res chain seq x y z
N MET A 1 15.48 64.81 -29.95
CA MET A 1 14.04 64.75 -29.62
C MET A 1 13.84 65.04 -28.14
N VAL A 2 12.62 65.38 -27.72
CA VAL A 2 12.30 66.00 -26.42
C VAL A 2 12.07 64.95 -25.32
N PRO A 3 12.51 65.19 -24.06
CA PRO A 3 12.11 64.37 -22.91
C PRO A 3 10.75 64.84 -22.34
N THR A 4 9.78 63.92 -22.21
CA THR A 4 8.45 64.23 -21.63
C THR A 4 8.40 63.94 -20.13
N THR A 5 7.73 64.82 -19.38
CA THR A 5 7.78 64.90 -17.91
C THR A 5 6.70 64.11 -17.17
N VAL A 6 6.97 63.87 -15.88
CA VAL A 6 6.03 63.25 -14.92
C VAL A 6 5.06 64.29 -14.35
N PRO A 7 3.73 64.04 -14.34
CA PRO A 7 2.80 64.78 -13.51
C PRO A 7 2.93 64.37 -12.04
N LYS A 8 3.07 65.33 -11.13
CA LYS A 8 2.90 65.12 -9.68
C LYS A 8 1.46 65.47 -9.29
N THR A 9 0.80 64.61 -8.53
CA THR A 9 -0.29 65.02 -7.63
C THR A 9 0.19 64.86 -6.18
N LYS A 10 0.05 65.94 -5.40
CA LYS A 10 0.05 65.87 -3.93
C LYS A 10 -1.41 65.76 -3.51
N GLU A 11 -1.70 64.98 -2.46
CA GLU A 11 -2.79 65.35 -1.56
C GLU A 11 -2.48 64.88 -0.13
N THR A 12 -3.29 65.33 0.83
CA THR A 12 -2.79 65.68 2.16
C THR A 12 -3.38 64.84 3.29
N THR A 13 -2.51 64.51 4.25
CA THR A 13 -2.74 64.08 5.63
C THR A 13 -4.19 64.01 6.14
N ALA A 14 -4.61 62.81 6.55
CA ALA A 14 -5.55 62.62 7.65
C ALA A 14 -4.89 61.73 8.72
N SER A 15 -4.83 62.21 9.97
CA SER A 15 -4.18 61.51 11.09
C SER A 15 -5.22 61.10 12.12
N VAL A 16 -5.32 59.81 12.42
CA VAL A 16 -6.03 59.31 13.61
C VAL A 16 -5.04 58.62 14.53
N ARG A 17 -4.74 59.25 15.67
CA ARG A 17 -4.09 58.58 16.80
C ARG A 17 -5.15 57.78 17.55
N CYS A 18 -4.85 56.54 17.90
CA CYS A 18 -5.46 55.91 19.06
C CYS A 18 -4.33 55.39 19.96
N THR A 19 -4.34 55.81 21.23
CA THR A 19 -3.33 55.47 22.22
C THR A 19 -3.97 54.75 23.38
N GLN A 20 -3.50 53.55 23.70
CA GLN A 20 -3.74 52.94 25.00
C GLN A 20 -2.48 52.20 25.46
N LYS A 21 -2.15 52.35 26.74
CA LYS A 21 -0.92 51.84 27.37
C LYS A 21 -1.27 50.99 28.61
N TYR A 22 -0.26 50.22 29.02
CA TYR A 22 -0.02 49.66 30.37
C TYR A 22 -0.70 48.32 30.71
N PRO A 23 -0.12 47.51 31.63
CA PRO A 23 1.24 47.56 32.23
C PRO A 23 2.07 46.27 31.99
N VAL A 24 3.19 46.11 32.71
CA VAL A 24 4.14 44.98 32.65
C VAL A 24 4.22 44.28 34.02
N GLY A 25 4.63 43.00 34.08
CA GLY A 25 4.84 42.23 35.32
C GLY A 25 5.84 41.07 35.13
N LEU A 26 6.47 40.58 36.21
CA LEU A 26 7.74 39.83 36.16
C LEU A 26 7.75 38.46 36.91
N SER A 27 8.47 37.51 36.29
CA SER A 27 9.37 36.47 36.84
C SER A 27 9.17 35.82 38.22
N ALA A 28 9.20 34.47 38.26
CA ALA A 28 9.81 33.64 39.32
C ALA A 28 10.03 32.17 38.83
N SER A 29 10.76 31.34 39.59
CA SER A 29 11.20 29.98 39.20
C SER A 29 11.20 28.99 40.39
N SER A 30 10.89 27.70 40.17
CA SER A 30 11.52 26.57 40.89
C SER A 30 11.23 25.18 40.26
N LYS A 31 11.90 24.14 40.79
CA LYS A 31 12.20 22.83 40.20
C LYS A 31 11.18 21.69 40.46
N ALA A 32 11.23 20.70 39.56
CA ALA A 32 11.11 19.24 39.78
C ALA A 32 9.72 18.56 39.88
N SER A 33 9.76 17.24 39.57
CA SER A 33 8.66 16.31 39.25
C SER A 33 8.32 15.38 40.46
N PRO A 34 7.23 14.58 40.47
CA PRO A 34 6.90 13.54 39.46
C PRO A 34 5.45 13.54 38.91
N LEU A 35 5.21 12.61 37.98
CA LEU A 35 3.96 12.28 37.26
C LEU A 35 3.01 11.38 38.10
N PRO A 36 1.77 11.04 37.67
CA PRO A 36 1.08 11.36 36.39
C PRO A 36 -0.37 11.89 36.49
N SER A 37 -0.81 12.66 35.49
CA SER A 37 -2.04 12.38 34.71
C SER A 37 -2.27 13.40 33.57
N PHE A 38 -2.74 12.91 32.41
CA PHE A 38 -2.96 13.73 31.21
C PHE A 38 -4.38 14.32 31.18
N HIS A 39 -4.57 15.61 31.50
CA HIS A 39 -5.83 16.31 31.15
C HIS A 39 -5.85 17.85 31.02
N ARG A 40 -4.73 18.59 31.19
CA ARG A 40 -4.80 20.07 31.23
C ARG A 40 -3.65 20.83 30.54
N PHE A 41 -3.40 20.51 29.25
CA PHE A 41 -2.48 21.30 28.40
C PHE A 41 -3.07 21.71 27.04
N LEU A 42 -4.03 20.98 26.48
CA LEU A 42 -4.48 21.16 25.09
C LEU A 42 -5.52 22.28 24.85
N THR A 43 -6.05 22.92 25.89
CA THR A 43 -7.13 23.92 25.74
C THR A 43 -6.63 25.34 25.38
N LYS A 44 -5.35 25.67 25.64
CA LYS A 44 -4.89 27.08 25.71
C LYS A 44 -4.21 27.64 24.45
N VAL A 45 -4.44 27.05 23.28
CA VAL A 45 -3.79 27.46 22.00
C VAL A 45 -4.80 27.81 20.90
N ILE A 46 -6.10 27.50 21.05
CA ILE A 46 -7.12 27.66 19.99
C ILE A 46 -7.63 29.11 19.85
N GLN A 47 -7.32 30.01 20.79
CA GLN A 47 -7.95 31.33 20.87
C GLN A 47 -6.99 32.52 20.67
N MET A 48 -6.39 32.64 19.48
CA MET A 48 -5.92 33.94 18.95
C MET A 48 -5.85 33.96 17.41
N ASN A 49 -6.10 35.13 16.82
CA ASN A 49 -5.98 35.46 15.40
C ASN A 49 -6.97 34.78 14.41
N GLN A 50 -8.23 35.23 14.45
CA GLN A 50 -9.05 35.35 13.23
C GLN A 50 -8.77 36.72 12.59
N LEU A 51 -8.56 36.77 11.26
CA LEU A 51 -8.97 37.88 10.39
C LEU A 51 -8.78 37.52 8.90
N HIS A 52 -9.89 37.48 8.17
CA HIS A 52 -10.06 37.41 6.70
C HIS A 52 -9.55 36.18 5.90
N THR A 53 -10.16 36.04 4.72
CA THR A 53 -10.05 34.95 3.71
C THR A 53 -10.72 33.62 4.13
N PRO A 54 -11.62 33.04 3.30
CA PRO A 54 -12.46 31.89 3.72
C PRO A 54 -11.65 30.59 3.87
N LYS A 55 -11.73 29.97 5.06
CA LYS A 55 -10.92 28.82 5.45
C LYS A 55 -11.56 27.48 5.09
N ALA A 56 -10.85 26.65 4.33
CA ALA A 56 -11.15 25.22 4.16
C ALA A 56 -10.71 24.36 5.37
N SER A 57 -10.71 24.91 6.60
CA SER A 57 -10.09 24.29 7.79
C SER A 57 -11.03 23.44 8.65
N ARG A 58 -12.19 23.01 8.14
CA ARG A 58 -13.29 22.42 8.93
C ARG A 58 -13.21 20.90 9.16
N ASN A 59 -12.03 20.29 8.96
CA ASN A 59 -11.82 18.83 9.08
C ASN A 59 -10.76 18.42 10.13
N GLN A 60 -10.25 19.33 10.98
CA GLN A 60 -9.16 19.01 11.94
C GLN A 60 -9.62 18.53 13.35
N GLU A 61 -10.90 18.20 13.53
CA GLU A 61 -11.45 17.67 14.79
C GLU A 61 -11.48 16.12 14.83
N THR A 62 -10.31 15.47 14.76
CA THR A 62 -10.16 14.00 14.94
C THR A 62 -9.06 13.66 15.96
N GLY A 63 -9.19 14.22 17.16
CA GLY A 63 -8.25 14.05 18.28
C GLY A 63 -8.22 12.66 18.95
N ARG A 64 -8.39 11.55 18.21
CA ARG A 64 -8.27 10.18 18.78
C ARG A 64 -7.86 9.05 17.82
N LEU A 65 -6.92 9.28 16.89
CA LEU A 65 -6.36 8.21 16.05
C LEU A 65 -5.40 7.29 16.84
N SER A 66 -5.97 6.40 17.66
CA SER A 66 -5.30 5.35 18.45
C SER A 66 -5.87 3.96 18.08
N PHE A 67 -5.28 3.34 17.06
CA PHE A 67 -5.85 2.23 16.28
C PHE A 67 -5.89 0.83 16.92
N ILE A 68 -5.56 0.68 18.21
CA ILE A 68 -5.64 -0.62 18.91
C ILE A 68 -6.21 -0.42 20.32
N ARG A 69 -7.25 -1.17 20.66
CA ARG A 69 -7.75 -1.31 22.03
C ARG A 69 -6.90 -2.35 22.76
N SER A 70 -6.31 -1.98 23.89
CA SER A 70 -5.55 -2.94 24.73
C SER A 70 -6.45 -4.10 25.16
N VAL A 71 -6.06 -5.33 24.80
CA VAL A 71 -6.74 -6.57 25.21
C VAL A 71 -6.27 -7.02 26.60
N SER A 72 -6.60 -6.21 27.61
CA SER A 72 -6.57 -6.62 29.01
C SER A 72 -7.94 -7.23 29.35
N ARG A 73 -7.95 -8.50 29.80
CA ARG A 73 -9.18 -9.20 30.21
C ARG A 73 -9.88 -8.44 31.34
N ALA A 74 -11.15 -8.07 31.14
CA ALA A 74 -12.06 -7.83 32.25
C ALA A 74 -12.55 -9.19 32.77
N SER A 75 -12.48 -9.41 34.09
CA SER A 75 -12.95 -10.62 34.75
C SER A 75 -14.48 -10.62 34.88
N LEU A 76 -15.10 -11.78 34.64
CA LEU A 76 -16.53 -11.99 34.91
C LEU A 76 -16.78 -12.19 36.41
N PRO A 77 -17.82 -11.55 36.99
CA PRO A 77 -18.37 -11.95 38.28
C PRO A 77 -19.06 -13.33 38.21
N HIS A 78 -19.27 -13.96 39.35
CA HIS A 78 -19.67 -15.36 39.45
C HIS A 78 -21.19 -15.59 39.64
N ARG A 79 -21.61 -16.85 39.44
CA ARG A 79 -22.95 -17.46 39.60
C ARG A 79 -23.95 -16.78 40.57
N ARG A 80 -25.24 -16.89 40.22
CA ARG A 80 -26.30 -17.34 41.17
C ARG A 80 -27.12 -18.51 40.59
N ARG A 81 -27.95 -19.16 41.42
CA ARG A 81 -28.56 -20.49 41.22
C ARG A 81 -30.00 -20.53 41.74
N GLY A 82 -30.88 -21.22 41.01
CA GLY A 82 -32.31 -21.51 41.25
C GLY A 82 -32.93 -21.89 39.89
N GLY A 83 -33.89 -22.82 39.74
CA GLY A 83 -34.76 -23.47 40.73
C GLY A 83 -36.10 -22.72 40.80
N ASP A 84 -37.27 -23.34 40.56
CA ASP A 84 -37.57 -24.75 40.20
C ASP A 84 -38.94 -24.84 39.48
N GLU A 85 -39.34 -26.05 39.03
CA GLU A 85 -40.69 -26.45 38.52
C GLU A 85 -41.23 -25.76 37.22
N GLY A 86 -42.12 -26.36 36.40
CA GLY A 86 -42.73 -27.69 36.39
C GLY A 86 -43.69 -27.95 35.19
N THR A 87 -44.18 -29.19 35.04
CA THR A 87 -45.30 -29.67 34.17
C THR A 87 -45.29 -29.45 32.63
N GLN A 88 -44.91 -30.51 31.91
CA GLN A 88 -45.77 -31.32 31.01
C GLN A 88 -46.95 -30.67 30.24
N TRP A 89 -47.03 -30.91 28.91
CA TRP A 89 -48.18 -31.54 28.20
C TRP A 89 -47.78 -32.03 26.79
N THR A 90 -48.62 -32.85 26.16
CA THR A 90 -48.32 -33.71 24.99
C THR A 90 -49.09 -33.32 23.72
N SER A 91 -48.50 -33.55 22.52
CA SER A 91 -49.11 -34.39 21.45
C SER A 91 -48.30 -34.40 20.15
N GLU A 92 -47.97 -35.59 19.64
CA GLU A 92 -47.78 -35.83 18.18
C GLU A 92 -49.14 -36.20 17.56
N PRO A 93 -49.30 -36.29 16.22
CA PRO A 93 -49.37 -37.65 15.64
C PRO A 93 -48.87 -37.83 14.17
N THR A 94 -48.07 -38.90 13.99
CA THR A 94 -48.31 -39.98 12.99
C THR A 94 -48.04 -39.78 11.48
N ARG A 95 -47.24 -40.71 10.92
CA ARG A 95 -47.07 -41.04 9.48
C ARG A 95 -47.98 -42.20 9.03
N PRO A 96 -48.07 -42.47 7.71
CA PRO A 96 -47.73 -43.82 7.22
C PRO A 96 -46.85 -43.86 5.93
N ALA A 97 -46.38 -45.06 5.56
CA ALA A 97 -45.54 -45.41 4.37
C ALA A 97 -45.46 -46.97 4.22
N PRO A 98 -44.74 -47.60 3.25
CA PRO A 98 -44.22 -47.15 1.94
C PRO A 98 -45.05 -47.73 0.75
N PRO A 99 -44.83 -48.92 0.07
CA PRO A 99 -43.67 -49.81 -0.17
C PRO A 99 -43.37 -50.23 -1.66
N CYS A 100 -42.09 -50.50 -1.98
CA CYS A 100 -41.57 -51.55 -2.93
C CYS A 100 -41.94 -51.55 -4.46
N THR A 101 -41.25 -52.19 -5.43
CA THR A 101 -39.86 -52.74 -5.62
C THR A 101 -39.64 -53.20 -7.09
N PHE A 102 -38.39 -53.10 -7.63
CA PHE A 102 -37.77 -53.96 -8.70
C PHE A 102 -38.48 -54.04 -10.09
N SER A 103 -37.93 -54.59 -11.20
CA SER A 103 -36.55 -54.91 -11.68
C SER A 103 -36.58 -55.13 -13.21
N SER A 104 -35.43 -54.99 -13.92
CA SER A 104 -34.91 -55.95 -14.95
C SER A 104 -33.91 -55.34 -15.96
N VAL A 105 -33.12 -56.23 -16.56
CA VAL A 105 -32.06 -56.12 -17.60
C VAL A 105 -32.10 -57.47 -18.37
N PRO A 106 -31.18 -57.88 -19.28
CA PRO A 106 -30.25 -57.19 -20.21
C PRO A 106 -30.32 -57.74 -21.67
N ALA A 107 -29.49 -57.24 -22.60
CA ALA A 107 -28.83 -58.02 -23.69
C ALA A 107 -27.94 -57.13 -24.61
N VAL A 108 -27.03 -57.63 -25.47
CA VAL A 108 -25.81 -58.48 -25.28
C VAL A 108 -25.06 -58.65 -26.65
N LYS A 109 -23.74 -58.92 -26.62
CA LYS A 109 -22.77 -59.10 -27.76
C LYS A 109 -22.36 -57.77 -28.44
N LYS A 110 -21.07 -57.45 -28.65
CA LYS A 110 -19.87 -58.14 -29.21
C LYS A 110 -19.86 -58.26 -30.74
N THR A 111 -18.89 -57.61 -31.40
CA THR A 111 -17.79 -58.18 -32.22
C THR A 111 -16.82 -57.03 -32.60
N ALA A 112 -15.67 -57.28 -33.22
CA ALA A 112 -14.59 -56.30 -33.46
C ALA A 112 -13.89 -56.49 -34.83
N ILE A 113 -12.84 -55.69 -35.07
CA ILE A 113 -11.76 -55.77 -36.11
C ILE A 113 -11.85 -54.72 -37.26
N LEU A 114 -10.65 -54.24 -37.64
CA LEU A 114 -10.28 -53.20 -38.61
C LEU A 114 -10.55 -53.63 -40.09
N VAL A 115 -10.48 -52.80 -41.15
CA VAL A 115 -9.26 -52.23 -41.78
C VAL A 115 -9.62 -51.25 -42.94
N ALA A 116 -8.78 -50.21 -43.15
CA ALA A 116 -8.50 -49.43 -44.39
C ALA A 116 -9.55 -48.51 -45.11
N SER A 117 -9.23 -47.19 -45.04
CA SER A 117 -8.90 -46.31 -46.21
C SER A 117 -9.96 -45.59 -47.08
N ALA A 118 -9.48 -44.47 -47.67
CA ALA A 118 -9.96 -43.77 -48.88
C ALA A 118 -11.13 -42.75 -48.83
N ALA A 119 -10.86 -41.61 -48.16
CA ALA A 119 -10.89 -40.24 -48.73
C ALA A 119 -12.19 -39.56 -49.31
N LEU A 120 -12.12 -38.21 -49.27
CA LEU A 120 -12.89 -37.18 -50.02
C LEU A 120 -14.31 -36.76 -49.58
N LEU A 121 -14.31 -35.65 -48.82
CA LEU A 121 -15.13 -34.42 -48.97
C LEU A 121 -16.66 -34.38 -48.74
N THR A 122 -17.06 -33.25 -48.15
CA THR A 122 -18.41 -32.64 -48.11
C THR A 122 -19.57 -33.48 -47.57
N MET A 123 -19.96 -33.23 -46.32
CA MET A 123 -21.29 -32.66 -46.01
C MET A 123 -21.34 -32.04 -44.60
N SER A 124 -22.28 -31.11 -44.45
CA SER A 124 -22.53 -30.22 -43.30
C SER A 124 -22.58 -30.88 -41.91
N THR A 125 -21.94 -30.25 -40.93
CA THR A 125 -22.30 -30.38 -39.49
C THR A 125 -22.93 -29.08 -39.00
N ALA A 126 -24.21 -29.13 -38.61
CA ALA A 126 -24.85 -28.05 -37.89
C ALA A 126 -24.46 -28.13 -36.40
N ALA A 127 -23.68 -27.16 -35.92
CA ALA A 127 -23.45 -26.93 -34.50
C ALA A 127 -24.32 -25.76 -34.02
N PRO A 128 -24.78 -25.74 -32.75
CA PRO A 128 -25.65 -24.68 -32.25
C PRO A 128 -24.92 -23.32 -32.22
N ALA A 129 -25.67 -22.25 -32.47
CA ALA A 129 -25.12 -20.90 -32.55
C ALA A 129 -24.61 -20.40 -31.19
N LEU A 130 -23.31 -20.53 -30.96
CA LEU A 130 -22.58 -19.53 -30.20
C LEU A 130 -22.63 -18.22 -30.98
N ALA A 131 -22.99 -17.13 -30.32
CA ALA A 131 -23.05 -15.82 -30.94
C ALA A 131 -21.63 -15.26 -31.10
N ASP A 132 -21.00 -15.53 -32.25
CA ASP A 132 -19.71 -14.96 -32.62
C ASP A 132 -19.81 -13.42 -32.67
N GLY A 133 -19.30 -12.77 -31.60
CA GLY A 133 -19.05 -11.35 -31.60
C GLY A 133 -18.02 -11.02 -32.68
N LYS A 134 -18.39 -10.13 -33.61
CA LYS A 134 -17.54 -9.76 -34.76
C LYS A 134 -16.08 -9.49 -34.35
N PRO A 135 -15.07 -10.00 -35.07
CA PRO A 135 -13.70 -9.54 -34.94
C PRO A 135 -13.62 -8.08 -35.46
N GLY A 136 -13.78 -7.12 -34.55
CA GLY A 136 -14.06 -5.73 -34.91
C GLY A 136 -14.00 -4.76 -33.72
N GLY A 137 -12.97 -4.88 -32.89
CA GLY A 137 -12.66 -3.96 -31.81
C GLY A 137 -11.20 -4.09 -31.40
N ASP A 138 -10.45 -2.98 -31.43
CA ASP A 138 -9.01 -2.96 -31.15
C ASP A 138 -8.75 -2.96 -29.64
N ASP A 139 -9.07 -4.08 -28.99
CA ASP A 139 -9.00 -4.28 -27.54
C ASP A 139 -7.57 -4.55 -27.05
N ASN A 140 -6.64 -3.69 -27.48
CA ASN A 140 -5.20 -3.68 -27.19
C ASN A 140 -4.89 -3.21 -25.74
N GLN A 141 -5.86 -3.34 -24.84
CA GLN A 141 -5.69 -3.06 -23.41
C GLN A 141 -5.10 -4.28 -22.71
N PRO A 142 -4.02 -4.15 -21.90
CA PRO A 142 -3.53 -5.22 -21.06
C PRO A 142 -4.63 -5.81 -20.17
N LYS A 143 -4.71 -7.14 -20.10
CA LYS A 143 -5.72 -7.87 -19.33
C LYS A 143 -5.09 -8.46 -18.05
N PRO A 144 -5.84 -8.60 -16.94
CA PRO A 144 -5.33 -9.20 -15.72
C PRO A 144 -4.94 -10.67 -15.94
N PRO A 145 -3.92 -11.20 -15.23
CA PRO A 145 -3.63 -12.63 -15.25
C PRO A 145 -4.84 -13.46 -14.78
N ALA A 146 -5.13 -14.56 -15.48
CA ALA A 146 -6.28 -15.43 -15.17
C ALA A 146 -6.24 -16.08 -13.77
N LYS A 147 -5.06 -16.10 -13.13
CA LYS A 147 -4.87 -16.37 -11.70
C LYS A 147 -3.80 -15.44 -11.17
N MET A 148 -4.03 -14.84 -10.01
CA MET A 148 -3.09 -13.97 -9.31
C MET A 148 -2.76 -14.56 -7.92
N SER A 149 -2.01 -13.83 -7.09
CA SER A 149 -1.76 -14.21 -5.70
C SER A 149 -3.06 -14.37 -4.91
N THR A 150 -3.09 -15.30 -3.94
CA THR A 150 -4.24 -15.57 -3.06
C THR A 150 -3.98 -15.18 -1.60
N VAL A 151 -2.93 -14.38 -1.35
CA VAL A 151 -2.59 -13.88 -0.01
C VAL A 151 -3.74 -13.01 0.52
N GLY A 152 -4.34 -13.42 1.63
CA GLY A 152 -5.51 -12.74 2.20
C GLY A 152 -6.87 -13.30 1.76
N GLY A 153 -6.92 -14.19 0.76
CA GLY A 153 -8.15 -14.91 0.40
C GLY A 153 -8.15 -15.42 -1.05
N ALA A 154 -8.75 -16.58 -1.28
CA ALA A 154 -8.82 -17.19 -2.61
C ALA A 154 -9.48 -16.25 -3.65
N ARG A 155 -10.59 -15.60 -3.27
CA ARG A 155 -11.31 -14.64 -4.12
C ARG A 155 -10.45 -13.46 -4.58
N LEU A 156 -9.49 -13.00 -3.76
CA LEU A 156 -8.65 -11.84 -4.12
C LEU A 156 -7.75 -12.14 -5.33
N GLY A 157 -7.41 -13.42 -5.55
CA GLY A 157 -6.62 -13.90 -6.67
C GLY A 157 -7.41 -14.18 -7.95
N GLU A 158 -8.73 -14.02 -7.92
CA GLU A 158 -9.61 -14.10 -9.09
C GLU A 158 -9.59 -12.78 -9.87
N ALA A 159 -9.74 -12.86 -11.20
CA ALA A 159 -9.91 -11.68 -12.05
C ALA A 159 -11.35 -11.14 -11.97
N GLY A 160 -11.53 -9.85 -12.28
CA GLY A 160 -12.80 -9.16 -12.23
C GLY A 160 -13.15 -8.63 -10.83
N THR A 161 -14.42 -8.27 -10.65
CA THR A 161 -14.94 -7.64 -9.41
C THR A 161 -15.42 -8.69 -8.41
N GLN A 162 -14.94 -8.59 -7.18
CA GLN A 162 -15.23 -9.49 -6.06
C GLN A 162 -15.95 -8.71 -4.97
N VAL A 163 -17.18 -9.10 -4.65
CA VAL A 163 -18.01 -8.54 -3.56
C VAL A 163 -19.06 -9.57 -3.13
N GLN A 164 -19.44 -9.58 -1.85
CA GLN A 164 -20.54 -10.41 -1.33
C GLN A 164 -21.55 -9.50 -0.63
N LEU A 165 -22.64 -9.16 -1.33
CA LEU A 165 -23.68 -8.23 -0.87
C LEU A 165 -24.74 -8.95 -0.05
N LYS A 166 -25.11 -8.39 1.12
CA LYS A 166 -26.27 -8.83 1.91
C LYS A 166 -27.54 -8.08 1.48
N PRO A 167 -28.75 -8.55 1.85
CA PRO A 167 -29.98 -7.78 1.64
C PRO A 167 -29.87 -6.34 2.17
N GLY A 168 -30.30 -5.36 1.37
CA GLY A 168 -30.22 -3.93 1.70
C GLY A 168 -28.83 -3.28 1.60
N ALA A 169 -27.82 -4.00 1.08
CA ALA A 169 -26.54 -3.42 0.69
C ALA A 169 -26.66 -2.53 -0.57
N PRO A 170 -25.84 -1.46 -0.70
CA PRO A 170 -25.77 -0.69 -1.92
C PRO A 170 -25.04 -1.48 -3.02
N VAL A 171 -25.52 -1.37 -4.26
CA VAL A 171 -24.76 -1.81 -5.44
C VAL A 171 -23.46 -1.02 -5.57
N LEU A 172 -22.41 -1.65 -6.11
CA LEU A 172 -21.15 -0.96 -6.43
C LEU A 172 -21.38 0.16 -7.47
N PRO A 173 -20.55 1.22 -7.47
CA PRO A 173 -20.54 2.20 -8.55
C PRO A 173 -20.27 1.51 -9.90
N LYS A 174 -21.00 1.90 -10.94
CA LYS A 174 -20.90 1.29 -12.28
C LYS A 174 -19.69 1.78 -13.07
N GLU A 175 -19.40 3.07 -13.00
CA GLU A 175 -18.38 3.76 -13.80
C GLU A 175 -16.95 3.65 -13.19
N LEU A 176 -16.57 2.46 -12.72
CA LEU A 176 -15.23 2.19 -12.19
C LEU A 176 -14.32 1.68 -13.31
N THR A 177 -13.30 2.45 -13.66
CA THR A 177 -12.37 2.15 -14.76
C THR A 177 -10.96 1.77 -14.27
N GLY A 178 -10.70 1.86 -12.95
CA GLY A 178 -9.47 1.41 -12.31
C GLY A 178 -9.15 -0.06 -12.60
N ARG A 179 -8.05 -0.30 -13.35
CA ARG A 179 -7.55 -1.65 -13.68
C ARG A 179 -7.38 -2.56 -12.46
N SER A 180 -7.00 -1.99 -11.31
CA SER A 180 -6.99 -2.69 -10.02
C SER A 180 -7.47 -1.75 -8.92
N TRP A 181 -8.35 -2.22 -8.04
CA TRP A 181 -8.77 -1.48 -6.86
C TRP A 181 -9.19 -2.38 -5.69
N ILE A 182 -9.19 -1.83 -4.48
CA ILE A 182 -9.60 -2.55 -3.26
C ILE A 182 -10.23 -1.59 -2.25
N VAL A 183 -11.28 -2.06 -1.56
CA VAL A 183 -11.94 -1.39 -0.43
C VAL A 183 -11.81 -2.26 0.80
N SER A 184 -11.21 -1.73 1.86
CA SER A 184 -10.91 -2.47 3.09
C SER A 184 -11.19 -1.66 4.35
N ASP A 185 -11.49 -2.34 5.44
CA ASP A 185 -11.42 -1.75 6.77
C ASP A 185 -9.95 -1.62 7.22
N ALA A 186 -9.57 -0.45 7.72
CA ALA A 186 -8.18 -0.18 8.10
C ALA A 186 -7.77 -0.87 9.42
N GLU A 187 -8.71 -1.11 10.33
CA GLU A 187 -8.49 -1.68 11.65
C GLU A 187 -8.51 -3.21 11.60
N THR A 188 -9.62 -3.82 11.16
CA THR A 188 -9.78 -5.28 11.05
C THR A 188 -8.99 -5.85 9.88
N GLY A 189 -8.76 -5.05 8.83
CA GLY A 189 -8.17 -5.48 7.57
C GLY A 189 -9.15 -6.19 6.64
N GLU A 190 -10.41 -6.36 7.00
CA GLU A 190 -11.42 -7.04 6.17
C GLU A 190 -11.58 -6.33 4.82
N VAL A 191 -11.47 -7.10 3.73
CA VAL A 191 -11.67 -6.61 2.36
C VAL A 191 -13.15 -6.70 2.02
N MET A 192 -13.79 -5.54 1.85
CA MET A 192 -15.22 -5.43 1.58
C MET A 192 -15.56 -5.68 0.11
N ALA A 193 -14.70 -5.23 -0.79
CA ALA A 193 -14.76 -5.49 -2.22
C ALA A 193 -13.39 -5.24 -2.88
N SER A 194 -13.15 -5.83 -4.04
CA SER A 194 -11.96 -5.56 -4.86
C SER A 194 -12.21 -5.81 -6.35
N HIS A 195 -11.33 -5.28 -7.20
CA HIS A 195 -11.24 -5.65 -8.61
C HIS A 195 -9.76 -5.92 -8.94
N ASN A 196 -9.44 -7.11 -9.43
CA ASN A 196 -8.08 -7.56 -9.74
C ASN A 196 -7.05 -7.22 -8.63
N ALA A 197 -7.33 -7.56 -7.36
CA ALA A 197 -6.62 -7.05 -6.18
C ALA A 197 -5.10 -7.24 -6.22
N HIS A 198 -4.66 -8.38 -6.76
CA HIS A 198 -3.27 -8.81 -6.87
C HIS A 198 -2.64 -8.60 -8.27
N TRP A 199 -3.25 -7.78 -9.14
CA TRP A 199 -2.66 -7.49 -10.45
C TRP A 199 -1.42 -6.60 -10.29
N ARG A 200 -0.27 -7.18 -10.65
CA ARG A 200 1.04 -6.51 -10.70
C ARG A 200 1.02 -5.40 -11.75
N LEU A 201 1.02 -4.15 -11.27
CA LEU A 201 1.01 -2.92 -12.05
C LEU A 201 2.12 -1.98 -11.55
N PRO A 202 2.67 -1.09 -12.38
CA PRO A 202 3.63 -0.09 -11.91
C PRO A 202 2.97 0.83 -10.86
N PRO A 203 3.58 1.04 -9.68
CA PRO A 203 2.92 1.76 -8.59
C PRO A 203 2.90 3.28 -8.76
N ALA A 204 3.84 3.86 -9.52
CA ALA A 204 4.21 5.27 -9.40
C ALA A 204 4.52 5.66 -7.92
N SER A 205 4.36 6.93 -7.58
CA SER A 205 4.70 7.47 -6.25
C SER A 205 3.85 6.97 -5.07
N THR A 206 2.89 6.04 -5.23
CA THR A 206 2.30 5.34 -4.08
C THR A 206 3.30 4.37 -3.43
N LEU A 207 4.34 3.92 -4.14
CA LEU A 207 5.44 3.14 -3.55
C LEU A 207 6.19 3.92 -2.46
N LYS A 208 6.11 5.26 -2.46
CA LYS A 208 6.63 6.11 -1.37
C LYS A 208 6.00 5.80 -0.01
N MET A 209 4.85 5.10 0.04
CA MET A 209 4.29 4.58 1.29
C MET A 209 5.17 3.49 1.90
N LEU A 210 5.66 2.52 1.10
CA LEU A 210 6.61 1.50 1.55
C LEU A 210 7.93 2.15 1.99
N PHE A 211 8.44 3.10 1.21
CA PHE A 211 9.64 3.87 1.56
C PHE A 211 9.50 4.58 2.91
N ALA A 212 8.39 5.30 3.12
CA ALA A 212 8.09 5.94 4.39
C ALA A 212 7.94 4.91 5.53
N ASP A 213 7.26 3.79 5.29
CA ASP A 213 7.07 2.75 6.32
C ASP A 213 8.38 2.08 6.76
N THR A 214 9.33 1.96 5.82
CA THR A 214 10.68 1.38 6.01
C THR A 214 11.69 2.36 6.63
N VAL A 215 11.69 3.62 6.18
CA VAL A 215 12.78 4.57 6.45
C VAL A 215 12.42 5.61 7.52
N LEU A 216 11.14 5.99 7.68
CA LEU A 216 10.73 6.96 8.69
C LEU A 216 11.17 6.59 10.14
N PRO A 217 11.12 5.32 10.59
CA PRO A 217 11.56 4.95 11.94
C PRO A 217 13.06 5.15 12.21
N LYS A 218 13.89 5.33 11.18
CA LYS A 218 15.36 5.32 11.30
C LYS A 218 15.97 6.64 11.77
N PHE A 219 15.28 7.77 11.54
CA PHE A 219 15.84 9.11 11.76
C PHE A 219 14.87 10.01 12.55
N PRO A 220 15.28 10.63 13.67
CA PRO A 220 14.42 11.56 14.41
C PRO A 220 14.19 12.85 13.62
N LYS A 221 12.97 13.40 13.68
CA LYS A 221 12.54 14.62 12.95
C LYS A 221 13.51 15.80 13.01
N SER A 222 14.19 15.97 14.14
CA SER A 222 15.12 17.08 14.43
C SER A 222 16.53 16.85 13.90
N GLN A 223 16.90 15.65 13.44
CA GLN A 223 18.16 15.41 12.76
C GLN A 223 18.23 16.28 11.49
N LYS A 224 19.41 16.81 11.22
CA LYS A 224 19.69 17.64 10.06
C LYS A 224 20.73 16.98 9.17
N HIS A 225 20.56 17.16 7.86
CA HIS A 225 21.47 16.69 6.84
C HIS A 225 21.87 17.85 5.92
N LYS A 226 23.16 18.02 5.64
CA LYS A 226 23.65 18.99 4.65
C LYS A 226 23.75 18.27 3.30
N VAL A 227 22.91 18.67 2.35
CA VAL A 227 22.75 17.97 1.07
C VAL A 227 24.00 18.15 0.21
N THR A 228 24.49 17.04 -0.36
CA THR A 228 25.57 17.01 -1.34
C THR A 228 25.01 16.88 -2.77
N LEU A 229 25.84 17.10 -3.79
CA LEU A 229 25.47 16.81 -5.18
C LEU A 229 25.26 15.30 -5.42
N ALA A 230 25.92 14.43 -4.65
CA ALA A 230 25.76 12.97 -4.76
C ALA A 230 24.39 12.51 -4.23
N ASP A 231 23.85 13.19 -3.20
CA ASP A 231 22.54 12.89 -2.61
C ASP A 231 21.37 13.17 -3.58
N LEU A 232 21.62 13.93 -4.65
CA LEU A 232 20.67 14.28 -5.70
C LEU A 232 20.96 13.56 -7.03
N ALA A 233 21.96 12.66 -7.06
CA ALA A 233 22.30 11.89 -8.24
C ALA A 233 21.23 10.81 -8.56
N GLY A 234 21.10 10.47 -9.85
CA GLY A 234 20.24 9.39 -10.32
C GLY A 234 18.73 9.67 -10.29
N ILE A 235 18.29 10.89 -9.95
CA ILE A 235 16.87 11.27 -10.03
C ILE A 235 16.42 11.27 -11.50
N GLY A 236 15.33 10.56 -11.81
CA GLY A 236 14.82 10.41 -13.18
C GLY A 236 14.33 11.73 -13.79
N ALA A 237 14.48 11.90 -15.11
CA ALA A 237 14.01 13.10 -15.80
C ALA A 237 12.48 13.29 -15.66
N GLY A 238 12.01 14.53 -15.49
CA GLY A 238 10.59 14.81 -15.26
C GLY A 238 10.05 14.41 -13.88
N SER A 239 10.91 13.95 -12.96
CA SER A 239 10.54 13.67 -11.57
C SER A 239 9.83 14.83 -10.89
N SER A 240 8.88 14.50 -10.00
CA SER A 240 8.38 15.47 -9.02
C SER A 240 9.48 15.84 -8.03
N MET A 241 9.63 17.14 -7.74
CA MET A 241 10.65 17.68 -6.83
C MET A 241 9.95 18.55 -5.77
N VAL A 242 10.44 18.54 -4.54
CA VAL A 242 10.04 19.56 -3.55
C VAL A 242 10.79 20.87 -3.77
N GLY A 243 12.05 20.82 -4.25
CA GLY A 243 12.92 21.97 -4.46
C GLY A 243 14.12 22.00 -3.51
N ILE A 244 14.67 20.83 -3.16
CA ILE A 244 15.91 20.72 -2.40
C ILE A 244 17.09 21.27 -3.23
N LYS A 245 18.09 21.81 -2.51
CA LYS A 245 19.35 22.28 -3.07
C LYS A 245 20.55 21.63 -2.40
N GLU A 246 21.57 21.41 -3.19
CA GLU A 246 22.92 21.11 -2.75
C GLU A 246 23.48 22.21 -1.85
N ASN A 247 24.40 21.84 -0.97
CA ASN A 247 24.99 22.67 0.09
C ASN A 247 24.03 23.22 1.16
N GLU A 248 22.72 23.15 0.96
CA GLU A 248 21.73 23.51 1.96
C GLU A 248 21.51 22.40 3.00
N THR A 249 21.15 22.82 4.22
CA THR A 249 20.85 21.91 5.32
C THR A 249 19.33 21.77 5.50
N TYR A 250 18.82 20.55 5.53
CA TYR A 250 17.40 20.25 5.76
C TYR A 250 17.25 19.39 7.02
N SER A 251 16.13 19.54 7.72
CA SER A 251 15.75 18.58 8.77
C SER A 251 15.03 17.38 8.16
N VAL A 252 15.08 16.24 8.85
CA VAL A 252 14.30 15.04 8.49
C VAL A 252 12.80 15.35 8.40
N HIS A 253 12.30 16.30 9.21
CA HIS A 253 10.94 16.81 9.10
C HIS A 253 10.65 17.51 7.76
N ASP A 254 11.54 18.40 7.30
CA ASP A 254 11.42 19.05 6.00
C ASP A 254 11.37 18.00 4.88
N LEU A 255 12.30 17.04 4.90
CA LEU A 255 12.39 15.98 3.89
C LEU A 255 11.08 15.18 3.80
N TRP A 256 10.51 14.73 4.93
CA TRP A 256 9.23 14.00 4.91
C TRP A 256 8.04 14.86 4.45
N LEU A 257 8.01 16.15 4.76
CA LEU A 257 7.01 17.07 4.16
C LEU A 257 7.15 17.13 2.63
N GLY A 258 8.38 17.15 2.11
CA GLY A 258 8.64 17.07 0.66
C GLY A 258 8.18 15.75 0.02
N VAL A 259 8.44 14.62 0.67
CA VAL A 259 8.00 13.28 0.23
C VAL A 259 6.48 13.18 0.15
N PHE A 260 5.76 13.61 1.20
CA PHE A 260 4.30 13.44 1.24
C PHE A 260 3.55 14.50 0.43
N LEU A 261 3.82 15.79 0.64
CA LEU A 261 3.03 16.86 0.02
C LEU A 261 3.34 16.98 -1.47
N LYS A 262 4.61 17.19 -1.81
CA LYS A 262 5.09 17.45 -3.18
C LYS A 262 5.46 16.19 -3.96
N SER A 263 5.44 15.02 -3.33
CA SER A 263 5.89 13.77 -3.96
C SER A 263 7.38 13.80 -4.38
N GLY A 264 8.20 14.61 -3.70
CA GLY A 264 9.56 14.95 -4.12
C GLY A 264 10.52 13.76 -4.14
N ASN A 265 11.04 13.45 -5.32
CA ASN A 265 12.07 12.42 -5.53
C ASN A 265 13.43 12.88 -4.97
N ASP A 266 13.72 14.19 -5.03
CA ASP A 266 14.83 14.82 -4.32
C ASP A 266 14.82 14.51 -2.82
N ALA A 267 13.66 14.63 -2.16
CA ALA A 267 13.55 14.31 -0.74
C ALA A 267 13.73 12.81 -0.45
N VAL A 268 13.27 11.93 -1.34
CA VAL A 268 13.50 10.48 -1.25
C VAL A 268 14.98 10.13 -1.46
N HIS A 269 15.67 10.74 -2.43
CA HIS A 269 17.08 10.46 -2.70
C HIS A 269 17.99 10.94 -1.55
N VAL A 270 17.74 12.11 -0.95
CA VAL A 270 18.46 12.56 0.25
C VAL A 270 18.24 11.62 1.44
N LEU A 271 16.99 11.24 1.74
CA LEU A 271 16.68 10.27 2.80
C LEU A 271 17.24 8.87 2.51
N SER A 272 17.41 8.50 1.23
CA SER A 272 18.10 7.28 0.81
C SER A 272 19.61 7.38 1.01
N ALA A 273 20.23 8.52 0.71
CA ALA A 273 21.65 8.78 0.98
C ALA A 273 21.97 8.72 2.48
N MET A 274 21.08 9.24 3.33
CA MET A 274 21.14 9.07 4.78
C MET A 274 21.02 7.59 5.22
N ASN A 275 20.42 6.72 4.40
CA ASN A 275 20.24 5.28 4.63
C ASN A 275 21.22 4.43 3.79
N GLU A 276 22.51 4.78 3.80
CA GLU A 276 23.60 4.09 3.07
C GLU A 276 23.39 4.05 1.53
N GLY A 277 22.56 4.94 0.99
CA GLY A 277 22.31 5.08 -0.44
C GLY A 277 21.07 4.33 -0.97
N VAL A 278 20.77 4.59 -2.25
CA VAL A 278 19.65 3.96 -2.97
C VAL A 278 19.71 2.42 -2.98
N PRO A 279 20.86 1.74 -3.25
CA PRO A 279 20.91 0.28 -3.27
C PRO A 279 20.55 -0.36 -1.93
N ARG A 280 21.03 0.22 -0.81
CA ARG A 280 20.67 -0.27 0.52
C ARG A 280 19.19 -0.03 0.81
N THR A 281 18.69 1.15 0.47
CA THR A 281 17.28 1.52 0.68
C THR A 281 16.32 0.61 -0.09
N VAL A 282 16.62 0.27 -1.36
CA VAL A 282 15.83 -0.68 -2.15
C VAL A 282 15.83 -2.08 -1.50
N LYS A 283 16.99 -2.56 -1.03
CA LYS A 283 17.10 -3.84 -0.31
C LYS A 283 16.28 -3.85 0.98
N ASP A 284 16.36 -2.79 1.78
CA ASP A 284 15.59 -2.65 3.02
C ASP A 284 14.08 -2.61 2.73
N MET A 285 13.64 -1.89 1.68
CA MET A 285 12.24 -1.82 1.26
C MET A 285 11.70 -3.16 0.74
N GLN A 286 12.47 -3.89 -0.06
CA GLN A 286 12.06 -5.22 -0.54
C GLN A 286 11.90 -6.20 0.62
N LYS A 287 12.84 -6.20 1.58
CA LYS A 287 12.73 -6.97 2.83
C LYS A 287 11.49 -6.57 3.64
N HIS A 288 11.21 -5.27 3.77
CA HIS A 288 10.05 -4.77 4.51
C HIS A 288 8.73 -5.18 3.83
N ALA A 289 8.67 -5.17 2.49
CA ALA A 289 7.52 -5.70 1.75
C ALA A 289 7.33 -7.21 2.00
N GLU A 290 8.40 -7.99 2.00
CA GLU A 290 8.35 -9.42 2.36
C GLU A 290 7.90 -9.66 3.80
N GLU A 291 8.28 -8.80 4.76
CA GLU A 291 7.84 -8.85 6.16
C GLU A 291 6.34 -8.53 6.30
N LEU A 292 5.83 -7.59 5.51
CA LEU A 292 4.39 -7.28 5.41
C LEU A 292 3.58 -8.30 4.59
N GLN A 293 4.22 -9.32 4.00
CA GLN A 293 3.60 -10.28 3.06
C GLN A 293 3.03 -9.64 1.78
N ALA A 294 3.61 -8.51 1.35
CA ALA A 294 3.33 -7.86 0.07
C ALA A 294 4.13 -8.54 -1.05
N LEU A 295 3.63 -9.70 -1.50
CA LEU A 295 4.36 -10.62 -2.39
C LEU A 295 4.17 -10.34 -3.90
N ASP A 296 3.41 -9.31 -4.25
CA ASP A 296 3.24 -8.81 -5.62
C ASP A 296 4.14 -7.60 -5.93
N THR A 297 4.90 -7.13 -4.94
CA THR A 297 5.78 -5.96 -5.03
C THR A 297 7.23 -6.33 -5.33
N HIS A 298 7.77 -5.74 -6.40
CA HIS A 298 9.19 -5.73 -6.68
C HIS A 298 9.72 -4.29 -6.71
N VAL A 299 10.65 -3.99 -5.80
CA VAL A 299 11.25 -2.66 -5.64
C VAL A 299 12.51 -2.55 -6.49
N VAL A 300 12.56 -1.53 -7.34
CA VAL A 300 13.71 -1.18 -8.19
C VAL A 300 14.24 0.23 -7.86
N SER A 301 13.35 1.15 -7.44
CA SER A 301 13.72 2.46 -6.91
C SER A 301 12.87 2.84 -5.68
N PRO A 302 13.40 3.66 -4.74
CA PRO A 302 12.69 4.00 -3.50
C PRO A 302 11.53 4.99 -3.72
N ASP A 303 11.50 5.66 -4.86
CA ASP A 303 10.53 6.70 -5.19
C ASP A 303 9.34 6.21 -6.02
N GLY A 304 9.40 5.00 -6.58
CA GLY A 304 8.40 4.46 -7.50
C GLY A 304 8.41 5.06 -8.90
N TYR A 305 9.54 5.62 -9.35
CA TYR A 305 9.73 6.06 -10.75
C TYR A 305 9.62 4.88 -11.75
N ASP A 306 9.40 5.18 -13.04
CA ASP A 306 9.27 4.16 -14.08
C ASP A 306 10.59 3.41 -14.31
N ALA A 307 10.62 2.14 -13.93
CA ALA A 307 11.77 1.24 -14.08
C ALA A 307 11.31 -0.17 -14.49
N LYS A 308 12.13 -0.87 -15.29
CA LYS A 308 11.83 -2.22 -15.78
C LYS A 308 11.67 -3.19 -14.61
N GLY A 309 10.47 -3.77 -14.46
CA GLY A 309 10.15 -4.72 -13.40
C GLY A 309 9.62 -4.09 -12.11
N GLN A 310 9.59 -2.76 -11.98
CA GLN A 310 9.00 -2.10 -10.81
C GLN A 310 7.48 -2.25 -10.82
N VAL A 311 6.96 -3.07 -9.91
CA VAL A 311 5.53 -3.39 -9.78
C VAL A 311 5.09 -3.48 -8.32
N SER A 312 3.80 -3.30 -8.09
CA SER A 312 3.08 -3.61 -6.85
C SER A 312 1.63 -3.97 -7.23
N SER A 313 0.75 -4.16 -6.25
CA SER A 313 -0.68 -4.44 -6.46
C SER A 313 -1.54 -3.52 -5.58
N ALA A 314 -2.84 -3.40 -5.88
CA ALA A 314 -3.74 -2.60 -5.04
C ALA A 314 -3.84 -3.16 -3.61
N TYR A 315 -3.73 -4.49 -3.47
CA TYR A 315 -3.61 -5.19 -2.19
C TYR A 315 -2.31 -4.81 -1.45
N ASP A 316 -1.15 -4.93 -2.10
CA ASP A 316 0.17 -4.64 -1.49
C ASP A 316 0.31 -3.17 -1.05
N LEU A 317 -0.10 -2.23 -1.92
CA LEU A 317 -0.15 -0.80 -1.58
C LEU A 317 -1.03 -0.53 -0.35
N SER A 318 -2.09 -1.31 -0.16
CA SER A 318 -2.98 -1.21 1.00
C SER A 318 -2.36 -1.81 2.26
N LEU A 319 -1.53 -2.86 2.16
CA LEU A 319 -0.69 -3.32 3.27
C LEU A 319 0.31 -2.24 3.72
N PHE A 320 1.00 -1.59 2.77
CA PHE A 320 1.94 -0.51 3.07
C PHE A 320 1.26 0.67 3.77
N ALA A 321 0.08 1.08 3.29
CA ALA A 321 -0.70 2.13 3.93
C ALA A 321 -1.18 1.72 5.33
N ARG A 322 -1.72 0.50 5.51
CA ARG A 322 -2.21 0.02 6.82
C ARG A 322 -1.11 -0.09 7.87
N SER A 323 0.10 -0.52 7.48
CA SER A 323 1.29 -0.54 8.34
C SER A 323 1.83 0.86 8.64
N GLY A 324 1.97 1.69 7.61
CA GLY A 324 2.40 3.09 7.73
C GLY A 324 1.51 3.88 8.67
N LEU A 325 0.19 3.76 8.52
CA LEU A 325 -0.80 4.43 9.35
C LEU A 325 -0.74 4.05 10.83
N GLN A 326 -0.04 2.99 11.26
CA GLN A 326 0.21 2.75 12.69
C GLN A 326 1.17 3.78 13.29
N LYS A 327 2.11 4.30 12.49
CA LYS A 327 3.15 5.25 12.92
C LYS A 327 2.56 6.67 12.98
N LYS A 328 2.63 7.33 14.15
CA LYS A 328 2.05 8.68 14.37
C LYS A 328 2.51 9.68 13.29
N ASP A 329 3.80 9.69 13.01
CA ASP A 329 4.41 10.68 12.12
C ASP A 329 4.03 10.46 10.65
N PHE A 330 3.83 9.21 10.21
CA PHE A 330 3.30 8.90 8.89
C PHE A 330 1.90 9.51 8.71
N ARG A 331 1.04 9.41 9.74
CA ARG A 331 -0.30 10.06 9.75
C ARG A 331 -0.19 11.58 9.70
N GLU A 332 0.74 12.15 10.48
CA GLU A 332 1.01 13.59 10.52
C GLU A 332 1.38 14.12 9.12
N TYR A 333 2.33 13.48 8.43
CA TYR A 333 2.75 13.91 7.09
C TYR A 333 1.67 13.66 6.02
N CYS A 334 0.99 12.52 6.02
CA CYS A 334 0.01 12.21 4.95
C CYS A 334 -1.28 13.02 5.05
N ALA A 335 -1.66 13.47 6.26
CA ALA A 335 -2.81 14.35 6.50
C ALA A 335 -2.48 15.85 6.42
N THR A 336 -1.20 16.24 6.35
CA THR A 336 -0.81 17.65 6.25
C THR A 336 -1.16 18.21 4.86
N ALA A 337 -1.96 19.28 4.83
CA ALA A 337 -2.50 19.87 3.59
C ALA A 337 -1.57 20.92 2.95
N THR A 338 -0.95 21.80 3.76
CA THR A 338 0.12 22.72 3.34
C THR A 338 1.20 22.84 4.42
N ALA A 339 2.40 23.27 4.04
CA ALA A 339 3.50 23.59 4.95
C ALA A 339 4.44 24.63 4.33
N GLN A 340 5.21 25.35 5.16
CA GLN A 340 6.34 26.16 4.68
C GLN A 340 7.58 25.28 4.53
N PHE A 341 8.17 25.23 3.34
CA PHE A 341 9.42 24.50 3.06
C PHE A 341 10.61 25.46 2.98
N PRO A 342 11.80 25.12 3.53
CA PRO A 342 12.96 26.00 3.51
C PRO A 342 13.68 25.96 2.14
N GLY A 343 13.61 27.07 1.42
CA GLY A 343 14.18 27.22 0.09
C GLY A 343 15.70 27.44 0.09
N GLU A 344 16.21 28.00 -0.99
CA GLU A 344 17.64 28.27 -1.21
C GLU A 344 18.09 29.58 -0.51
N THR A 345 19.33 29.62 0.00
CA THR A 345 19.97 30.83 0.51
C THR A 345 20.46 31.69 -0.64
N LYS A 346 19.91 32.90 -0.76
CA LYS A 346 20.27 33.85 -1.82
C LYS A 346 20.84 35.15 -1.25
N LYS A 347 21.62 35.87 -2.05
CA LYS A 347 22.02 37.25 -1.72
C LYS A 347 20.82 38.17 -1.85
N VAL A 348 20.65 39.08 -0.90
CA VAL A 348 19.62 40.12 -0.93
C VAL A 348 20.06 41.21 -1.90
N GLU A 349 19.28 41.46 -2.95
CA GLU A 349 19.64 42.40 -4.02
C GLU A 349 19.23 43.86 -3.74
N LYS A 350 18.22 44.06 -2.89
CA LYS A 350 17.50 45.34 -2.69
C LYS A 350 17.17 45.57 -1.22
N GLY A 351 17.03 46.84 -0.83
CA GLY A 351 16.69 47.24 0.55
C GLY A 351 17.89 47.30 1.51
N LYS A 352 17.62 47.51 2.80
CA LYS A 352 18.64 47.76 3.85
C LYS A 352 19.61 46.60 4.10
N ASP A 353 19.24 45.38 3.70
CA ASP A 353 20.05 44.17 3.84
C ASP A 353 20.82 43.79 2.56
N LYS A 354 20.86 44.67 1.54
CA LYS A 354 21.55 44.41 0.28
C LYS A 354 22.98 43.89 0.48
N GLY A 355 23.31 42.80 -0.19
CA GLY A 355 24.61 42.12 -0.10
C GLY A 355 24.69 41.01 0.95
N LYS A 356 23.83 41.01 1.98
CA LYS A 356 23.73 39.90 2.95
C LYS A 356 23.10 38.67 2.29
N THR A 357 23.36 37.48 2.83
CA THR A 357 22.66 36.25 2.46
C THR A 357 21.44 36.03 3.35
N LYS A 358 20.37 35.46 2.79
CA LYS A 358 19.17 35.05 3.53
C LYS A 358 18.54 33.81 2.89
N ARG A 359 18.13 32.85 3.72
CA ARG A 359 17.32 31.71 3.29
C ARG A 359 15.84 32.05 3.36
N GLY A 360 15.11 31.76 2.27
CA GLY A 360 13.67 31.94 2.19
C GLY A 360 12.87 30.71 2.63
N THR A 361 11.56 30.84 2.73
CA THR A 361 10.62 29.72 2.71
C THR A 361 9.58 29.94 1.62
N PHE A 362 9.00 28.85 1.11
CA PHE A 362 7.86 28.89 0.18
C PHE A 362 6.80 27.88 0.63
N GLU A 363 5.53 28.12 0.29
CA GLU A 363 4.47 27.14 0.62
C GLU A 363 4.55 25.93 -0.30
N ILE A 364 4.43 24.74 0.28
CA ILE A 364 4.16 23.50 -0.41
C ILE A 364 2.76 23.01 -0.05
N GLN A 365 2.02 22.53 -1.06
CA GLN A 365 0.67 21.97 -0.92
C GLN A 365 0.67 20.48 -1.23
N ASN A 366 -0.15 19.71 -0.51
CA ASN A 366 -0.34 18.29 -0.73
C ASN A 366 -1.03 18.00 -2.07
N THR A 367 -0.40 17.14 -2.87
CA THR A 367 -0.87 16.77 -4.21
C THR A 367 -2.08 15.82 -4.20
N ASN A 368 -2.45 15.24 -3.05
CA ASN A 368 -3.71 14.52 -2.84
C ASN A 368 -4.92 15.46 -2.98
N ARG A 369 -5.65 15.35 -4.11
CA ARG A 369 -6.79 16.25 -4.39
C ARG A 369 -8.05 15.94 -3.60
N LEU A 370 -8.19 14.76 -3.00
CA LEU A 370 -9.25 14.53 -2.01
C LEU A 370 -8.96 15.28 -0.69
N LEU A 371 -7.69 15.56 -0.36
CA LEU A 371 -7.34 16.38 0.81
C LEU A 371 -7.38 17.89 0.51
N THR A 372 -6.82 18.33 -0.62
CA THR A 372 -6.63 19.78 -0.91
C THR A 372 -7.66 20.38 -1.87
N GLY A 373 -8.48 19.57 -2.54
CA GLY A 373 -9.39 20.00 -3.60
C GLY A 373 -8.68 20.34 -4.92
N ALA A 374 -9.49 20.42 -5.98
CA ALA A 374 -9.10 20.87 -7.32
C ALA A 374 -10.35 21.32 -8.10
N PRO A 375 -10.23 21.99 -9.26
CA PRO A 375 -11.36 22.14 -10.18
C PRO A 375 -12.02 20.78 -10.47
N GLY A 376 -13.32 20.66 -10.22
CA GLY A 376 -14.06 19.39 -10.34
C GLY A 376 -13.82 18.35 -9.24
N ILE A 377 -13.08 18.68 -8.16
CA ILE A 377 -12.88 17.82 -6.98
C ILE A 377 -13.02 18.66 -5.69
N SER A 378 -14.11 18.45 -4.95
CA SER A 378 -14.21 18.95 -3.57
C SER A 378 -13.34 18.11 -2.62
N ALA A 379 -12.80 18.73 -1.57
CA ALA A 379 -12.11 18.00 -0.51
C ALA A 379 -13.10 17.02 0.18
N TYR A 380 -12.68 15.77 0.35
CA TYR A 380 -13.57 14.67 0.73
C TYR A 380 -13.77 14.61 2.25
N LYS A 381 -15.03 14.63 2.70
CA LYS A 381 -15.36 14.61 4.14
C LYS A 381 -14.88 13.32 4.80
N GLY A 382 -13.96 13.46 5.75
CA GLY A 382 -13.37 12.37 6.53
C GLY A 382 -11.99 11.89 6.05
N ILE A 383 -11.46 12.43 4.95
CA ILE A 383 -10.14 12.06 4.41
C ILE A 383 -9.00 12.40 5.39
N ALA A 384 -8.01 11.52 5.52
CA ALA A 384 -6.81 11.74 6.35
C ALA A 384 -5.52 11.26 5.67
N GLY A 385 -5.51 11.08 4.35
CA GLY A 385 -4.36 10.59 3.60
C GLY A 385 -4.73 9.90 2.28
N VAL A 386 -3.87 9.07 1.70
CA VAL A 386 -2.50 8.77 2.11
C VAL A 386 -1.51 9.27 1.08
N LYS A 387 -1.53 8.73 -0.15
CA LYS A 387 -0.61 9.13 -1.20
C LYS A 387 -1.16 8.88 -2.61
N ASN A 388 -0.83 9.80 -3.52
CA ASN A 388 -1.05 9.73 -4.96
C ASN A 388 0.24 9.41 -5.72
N GLY A 389 0.10 8.87 -6.93
CA GLY A 389 1.17 8.71 -7.90
C GLY A 389 0.69 8.93 -9.33
N TYR A 390 1.63 9.32 -10.19
CA TYR A 390 1.50 9.28 -11.63
C TYR A 390 2.86 9.01 -12.25
N THR A 391 2.92 8.13 -13.26
CA THR A 391 4.00 8.00 -14.22
C THR A 391 3.43 7.57 -15.57
N SER A 392 4.23 7.62 -16.64
CA SER A 392 3.77 7.25 -17.99
C SER A 392 3.37 5.78 -18.09
N ASN A 393 4.08 4.86 -17.40
CA ASN A 393 3.75 3.44 -17.43
C ASN A 393 2.68 3.05 -16.41
N ALA A 394 2.56 3.76 -15.28
CA ALA A 394 1.57 3.48 -14.24
C ALA A 394 0.18 4.04 -14.54
N GLY A 395 0.09 5.14 -15.29
CA GLY A 395 -1.09 6.00 -15.25
C GLY A 395 -1.24 6.64 -13.86
N ASN A 396 -2.48 6.98 -13.48
CA ASN A 396 -2.77 7.53 -12.15
C ASN A 396 -2.94 6.42 -11.10
N THR A 397 -2.31 6.57 -9.93
CA THR A 397 -2.49 5.67 -8.77
C THR A 397 -2.81 6.48 -7.51
N PHE A 398 -3.62 5.92 -6.62
CA PHE A 398 -3.94 6.57 -5.35
C PHE A 398 -4.29 5.56 -4.26
N THR A 399 -3.83 5.82 -3.04
CA THR A 399 -4.29 5.17 -1.81
C THR A 399 -4.77 6.24 -0.85
N GLY A 400 -6.03 6.15 -0.44
CA GLY A 400 -6.69 7.04 0.51
C GLY A 400 -7.05 6.32 1.80
N VAL A 401 -7.09 7.07 2.90
CA VAL A 401 -7.75 6.65 4.15
C VAL A 401 -8.80 7.68 4.54
N ALA A 402 -9.97 7.24 4.98
CA ALA A 402 -11.04 8.10 5.46
C ALA A 402 -11.77 7.50 6.68
N GLU A 403 -12.22 8.37 7.59
CA GLU A 403 -13.06 8.00 8.73
C GLU A 403 -14.46 8.64 8.62
N ARG A 404 -15.51 7.87 8.89
CA ARG A 404 -16.86 8.38 9.15
C ARG A 404 -17.54 7.55 10.24
N ASN A 405 -18.13 8.22 11.22
CA ASN A 405 -18.90 7.60 12.32
C ASN A 405 -18.15 6.47 13.05
N GLY A 406 -16.82 6.61 13.23
CA GLY A 406 -15.97 5.59 13.85
C GLY A 406 -15.62 4.38 12.97
N LYS A 407 -16.10 4.30 11.72
CA LYS A 407 -15.61 3.34 10.72
C LYS A 407 -14.45 3.96 9.96
N VAL A 408 -13.32 3.27 9.88
CA VAL A 408 -12.12 3.72 9.13
C VAL A 408 -11.91 2.82 7.92
N LEU A 409 -11.99 3.42 6.74
CA LEU A 409 -11.80 2.71 5.47
C LEU A 409 -10.49 3.11 4.81
N LEU A 410 -9.89 2.13 4.12
CA LEU A 410 -8.71 2.27 3.29
C LEU A 410 -9.08 1.81 1.87
N VAL A 411 -8.85 2.68 0.89
CA VAL A 411 -9.16 2.43 -0.53
C VAL A 411 -7.94 2.71 -1.38
N THR A 412 -7.59 1.76 -2.27
CA THR A 412 -6.56 1.95 -3.30
C THR A 412 -7.17 1.77 -4.68
N VAL A 413 -6.79 2.63 -5.63
CA VAL A 413 -7.14 2.57 -7.05
C VAL A 413 -5.88 2.74 -7.90
N MET A 414 -5.72 1.88 -8.90
CA MET A 414 -4.59 1.89 -9.84
C MET A 414 -5.06 1.92 -11.28
N ASN A 415 -4.50 2.86 -12.05
CA ASN A 415 -4.65 3.04 -13.49
C ASN A 415 -6.11 2.99 -13.98
N PRO A 416 -6.94 4.01 -13.65
CA PRO A 416 -8.24 4.20 -14.27
C PRO A 416 -8.09 4.59 -15.74
N SER A 417 -8.78 3.88 -16.64
CA SER A 417 -8.76 4.14 -18.08
C SER A 417 -9.69 5.26 -18.53
N SER A 418 -10.54 5.78 -17.64
CA SER A 418 -11.38 6.96 -17.91
C SER A 418 -10.54 8.18 -18.28
N GLY A 419 -10.87 8.81 -19.41
CA GLY A 419 -10.30 10.10 -19.82
C GLY A 419 -10.79 11.30 -18.98
N GLU A 420 -11.60 11.07 -17.95
CA GLU A 420 -12.11 12.14 -17.10
C GLU A 420 -11.02 12.77 -16.22
N ALA A 421 -10.95 14.11 -16.20
CA ALA A 421 -10.09 14.84 -15.30
C ALA A 421 -10.30 14.39 -13.84
N HIS A 422 -9.22 13.95 -13.20
CA HIS A 422 -9.17 13.45 -11.83
C HIS A 422 -9.92 12.13 -11.55
N ALA A 423 -10.15 11.27 -12.56
CA ALA A 423 -10.80 9.96 -12.43
C ALA A 423 -10.38 9.15 -11.19
N VAL A 424 -9.07 8.98 -10.93
CA VAL A 424 -8.56 8.20 -9.78
C VAL A 424 -9.11 8.67 -8.42
N TYR A 425 -9.34 9.98 -8.28
CA TYR A 425 -9.90 10.58 -7.07
C TYR A 425 -11.43 10.43 -7.02
N LYS A 426 -12.12 10.51 -8.17
CA LYS A 426 -13.58 10.34 -8.28
C LYS A 426 -14.00 8.89 -8.03
N GLU A 427 -13.27 7.93 -8.60
CA GLU A 427 -13.47 6.50 -8.33
C GLU A 427 -13.19 6.18 -6.86
N THR A 428 -12.09 6.69 -6.29
CA THR A 428 -11.79 6.49 -4.86
C THR A 428 -12.87 7.09 -3.96
N ALA A 429 -13.35 8.30 -4.24
CA ALA A 429 -14.44 8.92 -3.48
C ALA A 429 -15.74 8.11 -3.58
N SER A 430 -16.05 7.57 -4.77
CA SER A 430 -17.21 6.70 -5.00
C SER A 430 -17.10 5.36 -4.28
N LEU A 431 -15.92 4.75 -4.26
CA LEU A 431 -15.62 3.53 -3.51
C LEU A 431 -15.70 3.73 -2.00
N PHE A 432 -15.23 4.88 -1.48
CA PHE A 432 -15.47 5.24 -0.07
C PHE A 432 -16.96 5.46 0.23
N ASP A 433 -17.67 6.23 -0.59
CA ASP A 433 -19.11 6.50 -0.40
C ASP A 433 -19.96 5.23 -0.51
N TRP A 434 -19.53 4.25 -1.33
CA TRP A 434 -20.07 2.88 -1.30
C TRP A 434 -19.73 2.17 0.00
N GLY A 435 -18.45 2.09 0.37
CA GLY A 435 -17.96 1.36 1.54
C GLY A 435 -18.62 1.82 2.85
N PHE A 436 -18.78 3.14 3.05
CA PHE A 436 -19.47 3.67 4.23
C PHE A 436 -20.98 3.34 4.26
N LYS A 437 -21.63 3.15 3.10
CA LYS A 437 -23.04 2.71 3.00
C LYS A 437 -23.18 1.18 3.08
N ALA A 438 -22.12 0.45 2.75
CA ALA A 438 -22.02 -1.02 2.72
C ALA A 438 -21.51 -1.62 4.04
N ALA A 439 -20.97 -0.81 4.96
CA ALA A 439 -20.48 -1.26 6.25
C ALA A 439 -21.57 -2.05 7.03
N GLY A 440 -21.22 -3.25 7.50
CA GLY A 440 -22.16 -4.18 8.15
C GLY A 440 -23.12 -4.93 7.20
N LYS A 441 -23.11 -4.61 5.91
CA LYS A 441 -24.02 -5.17 4.88
C LYS A 441 -23.32 -5.99 3.79
N VAL A 442 -22.06 -6.36 4.01
CA VAL A 442 -21.30 -7.25 3.13
C VAL A 442 -20.67 -8.36 3.95
N ASP A 443 -20.30 -9.45 3.29
CA ASP A 443 -19.35 -10.44 3.83
C ASP A 443 -17.96 -10.18 3.24
N PRO A 444 -16.89 -10.18 4.05
CA PRO A 444 -15.54 -9.97 3.55
C PRO A 444 -15.17 -10.96 2.44
N VAL A 445 -14.61 -10.46 1.34
CA VAL A 445 -14.07 -11.30 0.24
C VAL A 445 -12.62 -11.75 0.51
N GLY A 446 -12.00 -11.20 1.56
CA GLY A 446 -10.67 -11.56 2.04
C GLY A 446 -10.26 -10.65 3.19
N GLN A 447 -8.97 -10.66 3.53
CA GLN A 447 -8.39 -9.82 4.57
C GLN A 447 -6.98 -9.35 4.19
N LEU A 448 -6.67 -8.08 4.41
CA LEU A 448 -5.30 -7.58 4.49
C LEU A 448 -4.59 -8.31 5.65
N VAL A 449 -3.69 -9.24 5.31
CA VAL A 449 -2.97 -10.06 6.29
C VAL A 449 -2.16 -9.21 7.29
N ALA A 450 -1.89 -9.77 8.46
CA ALA A 450 -0.95 -9.20 9.41
C ALA A 450 0.51 -9.46 8.94
N PRO A 451 1.50 -8.66 9.40
CA PRO A 451 2.91 -8.92 9.13
C PRO A 451 3.38 -10.29 9.67
N LYS A 452 4.42 -10.85 9.06
CA LYS A 452 5.06 -12.09 9.51
C LYS A 452 5.42 -12.00 11.00
N GLY A 453 5.10 -13.04 11.76
CA GLY A 453 5.33 -13.11 13.21
C GLY A 453 4.23 -12.48 14.09
N ALA A 454 3.44 -11.52 13.59
CA ALA A 454 2.37 -10.90 14.38
C ALA A 454 1.26 -11.87 14.81
N ALA A 455 1.07 -12.96 14.06
CA ALA A 455 0.08 -14.00 14.34
C ALA A 455 0.32 -14.80 15.64
N GLY A 456 1.51 -14.70 16.27
CA GLY A 456 1.85 -15.44 17.48
C GLY A 456 0.99 -15.13 18.71
N GLY A 457 0.29 -13.98 18.73
CA GLY A 457 -0.61 -13.58 19.83
C GLY A 457 -2.08 -13.99 19.68
N ALA A 458 -2.49 -14.55 18.54
CA ALA A 458 -3.90 -14.73 18.16
C ALA A 458 -4.40 -16.18 18.36
N GLY A 459 -4.54 -16.57 19.63
CA GLY A 459 -5.29 -17.73 20.14
C GLY A 459 -5.67 -18.90 19.20
N LYS A 460 -4.86 -19.97 19.21
CA LYS A 460 -5.36 -21.32 18.91
C LYS A 460 -6.27 -21.79 20.07
N GLY A 461 -7.58 -21.58 19.93
CA GLY A 461 -8.58 -22.15 20.84
C GLY A 461 -9.11 -23.48 20.32
N ALA A 462 -8.53 -24.59 20.77
CA ALA A 462 -9.07 -25.94 20.58
C ALA A 462 -8.92 -26.75 21.89
N PRO A 463 -9.80 -27.74 22.17
CA PRO A 463 -9.88 -28.33 23.51
C PRO A 463 -8.68 -29.20 23.86
N GLY A 464 -8.19 -29.09 25.10
CA GLY A 464 -7.19 -30.01 25.63
C GLY A 464 -7.84 -31.30 26.17
N SER A 465 -7.37 -32.45 25.71
CA SER A 465 -7.47 -33.70 26.47
C SER A 465 -6.32 -33.76 27.47
N GLY A 466 -6.62 -34.01 28.75
CA GLY A 466 -5.60 -34.09 29.81
C GLY A 466 -4.75 -35.36 29.75
N GLY A 467 -3.58 -35.29 30.39
CA GLY A 467 -2.67 -36.40 30.65
C GLY A 467 -1.59 -35.92 31.62
N GLU A 468 -1.50 -36.54 32.79
CA GLU A 468 -0.63 -36.12 33.90
C GLU A 468 0.65 -36.96 33.99
N GLY A 469 1.67 -36.41 34.68
CA GLY A 469 2.84 -37.15 35.15
C GLY A 469 4.03 -37.22 34.17
N THR A 470 5.28 -37.30 34.64
CA THR A 470 5.81 -37.21 36.03
C THR A 470 7.26 -36.73 35.99
N ASP A 471 7.73 -36.08 37.06
CA ASP A 471 9.13 -35.67 37.21
C ASP A 471 10.10 -36.85 37.32
N THR A 472 11.38 -36.63 36.97
CA THR A 472 12.53 -37.34 37.56
C THR A 472 13.79 -36.48 37.47
N GLU A 473 14.75 -36.72 38.36
CA GLU A 473 15.90 -35.84 38.62
C GLU A 473 17.19 -36.20 37.87
N LYS A 474 18.11 -35.21 37.80
CA LYS A 474 19.59 -35.31 37.87
C LYS A 474 20.34 -36.39 37.07
N ALA A 475 21.24 -35.93 36.20
CA ALA A 475 22.64 -36.37 36.17
C ALA A 475 23.54 -35.25 35.58
N ALA A 476 24.85 -35.29 35.79
CA ALA A 476 25.79 -34.28 35.32
C ALA A 476 27.11 -34.88 34.79
N HIS A 477 27.78 -34.12 33.92
CA HIS A 477 29.17 -34.28 33.44
C HIS A 477 29.61 -35.61 32.77
N SER A 478 29.89 -35.52 31.47
CA SER A 478 31.23 -35.85 30.94
C SER A 478 31.53 -35.06 29.65
N SER A 479 32.81 -34.79 29.37
CA SER A 479 33.34 -34.54 28.02
C SER A 479 33.29 -35.86 27.20
N ASP A 480 33.38 -35.90 25.87
CA ASP A 480 34.38 -35.24 25.01
C ASP A 480 33.94 -35.15 23.52
N SER A 481 34.82 -34.57 22.68
CA SER A 481 34.93 -34.61 21.21
C SER A 481 33.82 -35.23 20.34
N GLY A 482 33.28 -34.46 19.37
CA GLY A 482 32.29 -34.97 18.40
C GLY A 482 32.10 -34.09 17.15
N GLY A 483 32.54 -34.56 15.99
CA GLY A 483 32.70 -33.79 14.74
C GLY A 483 31.44 -33.20 14.07
N SER A 484 31.66 -32.02 13.48
CA SER A 484 30.90 -31.32 12.43
C SER A 484 29.75 -32.09 11.73
N GLY A 485 28.52 -31.57 11.89
CA GLY A 485 27.31 -32.02 11.17
C GLY A 485 27.23 -31.60 9.69
N MET A 486 28.35 -31.57 8.96
CA MET A 486 28.42 -31.20 7.53
C MET A 486 28.19 -32.42 6.61
N GLY A 487 27.11 -33.19 6.86
CA GLY A 487 27.01 -34.59 6.42
C GLY A 487 25.95 -34.97 5.37
N THR A 488 25.02 -34.08 5.00
CA THR A 488 23.84 -34.47 4.17
C THR A 488 23.60 -33.60 2.93
N ALA A 489 24.45 -32.61 2.64
CA ALA A 489 24.27 -31.67 1.52
C ALA A 489 25.17 -31.92 0.30
N LEU A 490 26.19 -32.78 0.38
CA LEU A 490 27.20 -32.97 -0.67
C LEU A 490 27.05 -34.25 -1.52
N ALA A 491 26.22 -35.21 -1.10
CA ALA A 491 26.02 -36.47 -1.84
C ALA A 491 25.25 -36.30 -3.16
N ILE A 492 24.36 -35.31 -3.25
CA ILE A 492 23.44 -35.15 -4.40
C ILE A 492 24.12 -34.38 -5.55
N THR A 493 24.92 -33.35 -5.25
CA THR A 493 25.56 -32.50 -6.26
C THR A 493 26.68 -33.21 -7.03
N GLY A 494 27.40 -34.14 -6.39
CA GLY A 494 28.49 -34.89 -7.03
C GLY A 494 28.02 -35.86 -8.12
N GLY A 495 26.93 -36.59 -7.86
CA GLY A 495 26.42 -37.61 -8.80
C GLY A 495 25.99 -37.04 -10.15
N VAL A 496 25.35 -35.85 -10.16
CA VAL A 496 24.87 -35.19 -11.38
C VAL A 496 26.02 -34.84 -12.33
N LEU A 497 27.15 -34.36 -11.82
CA LEU A 497 28.31 -33.99 -12.65
C LEU A 497 28.97 -35.22 -13.31
N VAL A 498 29.04 -36.35 -12.60
CA VAL A 498 29.59 -37.60 -13.17
C VAL A 498 28.71 -38.14 -14.31
N VAL A 499 27.38 -38.10 -14.14
CA VAL A 499 26.43 -38.52 -15.19
C VAL A 499 26.52 -37.62 -16.43
N LEU A 500 26.59 -36.29 -16.25
CA LEU A 500 26.72 -35.34 -17.37
C LEU A 500 28.05 -35.50 -18.11
N ALA A 501 29.17 -35.71 -17.40
CA ALA A 501 30.47 -35.98 -18.01
C ALA A 501 30.47 -37.30 -18.81
N GLY A 502 29.87 -38.36 -18.27
CA GLY A 502 29.71 -39.64 -18.96
C GLY A 502 28.88 -39.52 -20.25
N GLY A 503 27.75 -38.81 -20.19
CA GLY A 503 26.90 -38.54 -21.36
C GLY A 503 27.63 -37.81 -22.49
N ALA A 504 28.35 -36.74 -22.14
CA ALA A 504 29.15 -35.97 -23.11
C ALA A 504 30.27 -36.82 -23.77
N PHE A 505 30.93 -37.68 -22.99
CA PHE A 505 31.97 -38.58 -23.49
C PHE A 505 31.42 -39.62 -24.48
N VAL A 506 30.27 -40.23 -24.19
CA VAL A 506 29.62 -41.22 -25.08
C VAL A 506 29.15 -40.58 -26.38
N ILE A 507 28.55 -39.38 -26.33
CA ILE A 507 28.11 -38.65 -27.53
C ILE A 507 29.31 -38.30 -28.42
N ARG A 508 30.39 -37.76 -27.84
CA ARG A 508 31.61 -37.39 -28.59
C ARG A 508 32.30 -38.58 -29.26
N ARG A 509 32.07 -39.81 -28.80
CA ARG A 509 32.64 -41.04 -29.39
C ARG A 509 31.77 -41.71 -30.47
N ARG A 510 30.59 -41.15 -30.81
CA ARG A 510 29.65 -41.73 -31.80
C ARG A 510 29.37 -40.88 -33.04
N LEU A 511 30.03 -39.73 -33.19
CA LEU A 511 29.89 -38.85 -34.37
C LEU A 511 31.19 -38.86 -35.20
N PRO A 512 31.17 -39.33 -36.46
CA PRO A 512 32.32 -39.21 -37.36
C PRO A 512 32.50 -37.75 -37.82
N LEU A 513 33.75 -37.31 -37.95
CA LEU A 513 34.09 -35.96 -38.41
C LEU A 513 33.98 -35.86 -39.95
N PRO A 514 33.33 -34.81 -40.49
CA PRO A 514 33.45 -34.46 -41.91
C PRO A 514 34.91 -34.17 -42.30
N GLY A 515 35.31 -34.64 -43.49
CA GLY A 515 36.71 -34.59 -43.94
C GLY A 515 37.21 -33.20 -44.35
N GLN A 516 38.52 -33.03 -44.30
CA GLN A 516 39.21 -31.83 -44.79
C GLN A 516 39.26 -31.82 -46.33
N ALA A 517 38.82 -30.72 -46.95
CA ALA A 517 39.13 -30.36 -48.32
C ALA A 517 39.85 -29.01 -48.31
N GLY A 518 41.13 -28.97 -48.73
CA GLY A 518 42.02 -27.83 -48.50
C GLY A 518 42.39 -27.04 -49.75
N ARG A 519 42.79 -25.78 -49.54
CA ARG A 519 43.62 -24.90 -50.39
C ARG A 519 44.29 -23.91 -49.43
N ARG A 520 45.62 -23.92 -49.26
CA ARG A 520 46.74 -23.47 -50.14
C ARG A 520 47.22 -22.08 -49.71
N THR A 521 48.51 -21.82 -49.95
CA THR A 521 49.33 -20.81 -49.26
C THR A 521 49.87 -19.72 -50.19
N SER A 522 49.87 -18.49 -49.66
CA SER A 522 50.74 -17.35 -49.97
C SER A 522 50.62 -16.46 -48.71
N GLN A 523 51.64 -16.15 -47.91
CA GLN A 523 53.02 -15.72 -48.20
C GLN A 523 53.04 -14.36 -48.92
N ASP A 524 53.68 -13.41 -48.22
CA ASP A 524 53.94 -11.98 -48.48
C ASP A 524 52.71 -11.05 -48.67
#